data_AF-A0A6B3CW93-F1
#
_entry.id   AF-A0A6B3CW93-F1
#
_cell.length_a   1.000
_cell.length_b   1.000
_cell.length_c   1.000
_cell.angle_alpha   90.00
_cell.angle_beta   90.00
_cell.angle_gamma   90.00
#
_symmetry.space_group_name_H-M   'P 1'
#
loop_
_entity.id
_entity.type
_entity.pdbx_description
1 polymer ?
#
loop_
_entity_poly.entity_id
_entity_poly.type
_entity_poly.pdbx_seq_one_letter_code
_entity_poly.pdbx_strand_id
1 'polypeptide(L)'
;MYVQGRDILAGPTGRALVNVHGRRPRTVVCRYAYEELLLAEAAHIPADAYAFRPDWQDRTSKHIASDWLARYPRTIGRCDGAVLQTQRLRTTWLVDLLNAGIPLKVILKASGLGTLHSLSRYLVFLHDVPEAEASDLLRGAAA
;
A
#
# COMPACT_ATOMS: atom_id res chain seq x y z
N MET A 1 7.03 -13.50 -0.09
CA MET A 1 7.77 -12.72 0.91
C MET A 1 6.75 -12.18 1.87
N TYR A 2 6.93 -12.43 3.15
CA TYR A 2 5.95 -12.14 4.18
C TYR A 2 6.57 -11.18 5.19
N VAL A 3 5.75 -10.26 5.68
CA VAL A 3 6.10 -9.29 6.71
C VAL A 3 5.99 -10.00 8.06
N GLN A 4 7.00 -9.86 8.91
CA GLN A 4 7.02 -10.34 10.29
C GLN A 4 6.79 -9.19 11.27
N GLY A 5 6.55 -9.51 12.55
CA GLY A 5 6.42 -8.50 13.60
C GLY A 5 7.60 -7.51 13.63
N ARG A 6 8.83 -8.02 13.51
CA ARG A 6 10.07 -7.20 13.46
C ARG A 6 10.13 -6.22 12.29
N ASP A 7 9.32 -6.43 11.26
CA ASP A 7 9.33 -5.61 10.06
C ASP A 7 8.41 -4.40 10.20
N ILE A 8 7.59 -4.32 11.25
CA ILE A 8 6.68 -3.20 11.54
C ILE A 8 7.23 -2.43 12.74
N LEU A 9 7.55 -1.16 12.53
CA LEU A 9 8.22 -0.33 13.54
C LEU A 9 7.83 1.13 13.42
N ALA A 10 7.89 1.86 14.52
CA ALA A 10 7.88 3.32 14.50
C ALA A 10 9.20 3.81 13.88
N GLY A 11 9.10 4.60 12.82
CA GLY A 11 10.24 5.22 12.16
C GLY A 11 10.83 6.40 12.93
N PRO A 12 11.94 6.98 12.45
CA PRO A 12 12.62 8.10 13.11
C PRO A 12 11.74 9.35 13.27
N THR A 13 10.69 9.49 12.44
CA THR A 13 9.72 10.58 12.49
C THR A 13 8.44 10.22 13.26
N GLY A 14 8.43 9.11 13.99
CA GLY A 14 7.26 8.58 14.69
C GLY A 14 6.22 7.86 13.81
N ARG A 15 6.41 7.87 12.48
CA ARG A 15 5.48 7.26 11.52
C ARG A 15 5.62 5.74 11.50
N ALA A 16 4.52 5.02 11.34
CA ALA A 16 4.58 3.56 11.21
C ALA A 16 5.23 3.17 9.88
N LEU A 17 6.25 2.31 9.94
CA LEU A 17 7.01 1.81 8.80
C LEU A 17 6.85 0.31 8.68
N VAL A 18 6.79 -0.17 7.43
CA VAL A 18 6.84 -1.60 7.09
C VAL A 18 8.06 -1.86 6.21
N ASN A 19 8.99 -2.66 6.71
CA ASN A 19 10.15 -3.12 5.96
C ASN A 19 9.79 -4.34 5.11
N VAL A 20 9.97 -4.21 3.80
CA VAL A 20 9.70 -5.25 2.83
C VAL A 20 11.05 -5.75 2.31
N HIS A 21 11.32 -7.04 2.48
CA HIS A 21 12.61 -7.68 2.17
C HIS A 21 12.71 -8.21 0.73
N GLY A 22 13.57 -9.20 0.47
CA GLY A 22 13.66 -9.98 -0.78
C GLY A 22 14.12 -9.22 -2.02
N ARG A 23 13.63 -9.60 -3.22
CA ARG A 23 14.21 -9.16 -4.51
C ARG A 23 14.23 -7.64 -4.72
N ARG A 24 13.29 -6.91 -4.13
CA ARG A 24 13.18 -5.45 -4.24
C ARG A 24 12.90 -4.87 -2.85
N PRO A 25 13.94 -4.79 -2.01
CA PRO A 25 13.78 -4.37 -0.64
C PRO A 25 13.42 -2.88 -0.60
N ARG A 26 12.51 -2.52 0.31
CA ARG A 26 12.05 -1.15 0.48
C ARG A 26 11.34 -0.98 1.82
N THR A 27 11.35 0.24 2.32
CA THR A 27 10.53 0.64 3.46
C THR A 27 9.30 1.38 2.94
N VAL A 28 8.13 0.96 3.40
CA VAL A 28 6.84 1.58 3.07
C VAL A 28 6.33 2.30 4.30
N VAL A 29 6.05 3.60 4.17
CA VAL A 29 5.40 4.37 5.23
C VAL A 29 3.91 4.01 5.23
N CYS A 30 3.38 3.63 6.39
CA CYS A 30 1.95 3.41 6.53
C CYS A 30 1.18 4.72 6.29
N ARG A 31 -0.04 4.62 5.78
CA ARG A 31 -0.87 5.82 5.57
C ARG A 31 -1.44 6.25 6.91
N TYR A 32 -1.47 7.57 7.14
CA TYR A 32 -1.90 8.20 8.40
C TYR A 32 -3.12 7.55 9.06
N ALA A 33 -4.20 7.33 8.28
CA ALA A 33 -5.45 6.75 8.76
C ALA A 33 -5.31 5.34 9.40
N TYR A 34 -4.19 4.65 9.17
CA TYR A 34 -3.93 3.30 9.67
C TYR A 34 -2.66 3.22 10.53
N GLU A 35 -1.95 4.33 10.78
CA GLU A 35 -0.67 4.31 11.51
C GLU A 35 -0.85 3.81 12.95
N GLU A 36 -1.83 4.38 13.67
CA GLU A 36 -2.13 4.01 15.05
C GLU A 36 -2.54 2.55 15.17
N LEU A 37 -3.50 2.12 14.34
CA LEU A 37 -3.98 0.74 14.31
C LEU A 37 -2.82 -0.23 14.00
N LEU A 38 -2.00 0.07 13.00
CA LEU A 38 -0.91 -0.82 12.61
C LEU A 38 0.11 -0.99 13.75
N LEU A 39 0.47 0.08 14.44
CA LEU A 39 1.44 0.02 15.54
C LEU A 39 0.84 -0.70 16.76
N ALA A 40 -0.43 -0.45 17.08
CA ALA A 40 -1.13 -1.13 18.16
C ALA A 40 -1.17 -2.65 17.93
N GLU A 41 -1.58 -3.09 16.74
CA GLU A 41 -1.62 -4.51 16.40
C GLU A 41 -0.22 -5.13 16.34
N ALA A 42 0.78 -4.41 15.81
CA ALA A 42 2.15 -4.89 15.74
C ALA A 42 2.78 -5.14 17.11
N ALA A 43 2.39 -4.38 18.15
CA ALA A 43 2.87 -4.58 19.50
C ALA A 43 2.49 -5.97 20.09
N HIS A 44 1.46 -6.61 19.54
CA HIS A 44 1.01 -7.93 19.96
C HIS A 44 1.60 -9.07 19.13
N ILE A 45 2.37 -8.77 18.09
CA ILE A 45 2.94 -9.78 17.18
C ILE A 45 4.39 -10.09 17.60
N PRO A 46 4.73 -11.35 17.89
CA PRO A 46 6.12 -11.74 18.15
C PRO A 46 7.04 -11.37 16.97
N ALA A 47 8.26 -10.95 17.27
CA ALA A 47 9.18 -10.39 16.27
C ALA A 47 9.46 -11.33 15.09
N ASP A 48 9.49 -12.64 15.32
CA ASP A 48 9.69 -13.71 14.32
C ASP A 48 8.39 -14.27 13.72
N ALA A 49 7.22 -13.95 14.29
CA ALA A 49 5.94 -14.36 13.75
C ALA A 49 5.54 -13.53 12.53
N TYR A 50 4.74 -14.11 11.64
CA TYR A 50 4.17 -13.36 10.53
C TYR A 50 3.14 -12.34 11.02
N ALA A 51 3.20 -11.13 10.48
CA ALA A 51 2.27 -10.06 10.83
C ALA A 51 0.83 -10.34 10.39
N PHE A 52 0.64 -11.23 9.43
CA PHE A 52 -0.68 -11.68 9.01
C PHE A 52 -0.79 -13.19 9.21
N ARG A 53 -1.77 -13.62 10.00
CA ARG A 53 -1.97 -15.02 10.41
C ARG A 53 -0.70 -15.61 11.06
N PRO A 54 -0.30 -15.12 12.25
CA PRO A 54 0.90 -15.60 12.95
C PRO A 54 0.86 -17.11 13.23
N ASP A 55 -0.34 -17.67 13.47
CA ASP A 55 -0.55 -19.10 13.75
C ASP A 55 -0.62 -19.98 12.48
N TRP A 56 -0.30 -19.42 11.31
CA TRP A 56 -0.41 -20.16 10.05
C TRP A 56 0.69 -21.20 9.91
N GLN A 57 0.34 -22.46 10.17
CA GLN A 57 1.26 -23.60 10.15
C GLN A 57 1.42 -24.23 8.75
N ASP A 58 0.42 -24.11 7.88
CA ASP A 58 0.40 -24.77 6.56
C ASP A 58 1.07 -23.93 5.46
N ARG A 59 2.37 -24.12 5.27
CA ARG A 59 3.21 -23.31 4.36
C ARG A 59 3.01 -23.59 2.86
N THR A 60 1.96 -24.33 2.47
CA THR A 60 1.77 -24.78 1.08
C THR A 60 1.30 -23.66 0.13
N SER A 61 0.49 -22.69 0.57
CA SER A 61 0.09 -21.55 -0.26
C SER A 61 1.02 -20.35 -0.11
N LYS A 62 1.59 -19.89 -1.25
CA LYS A 62 2.36 -18.63 -1.35
C LYS A 62 1.48 -17.38 -1.37
N HIS A 63 0.15 -17.53 -1.29
CA HIS A 63 -0.84 -16.50 -1.57
C HIS A 63 -1.84 -16.28 -0.44
N ILE A 64 -1.47 -16.60 0.81
CA ILE A 64 -2.37 -16.55 1.99
C ILE A 64 -3.20 -15.27 2.10
N ALA A 65 -2.61 -14.10 1.87
CA ALA A 65 -3.33 -12.82 1.93
C ALA A 65 -4.36 -12.69 0.80
N SER A 66 -4.01 -13.09 -0.42
CA SER A 66 -4.94 -13.10 -1.56
C SER A 66 -6.06 -14.12 -1.35
N ASP A 67 -5.74 -15.32 -0.87
CA ASP A 67 -6.70 -16.40 -0.62
C ASP A 67 -7.68 -16.01 0.48
N TRP A 68 -7.18 -15.36 1.54
CA TRP A 68 -8.02 -14.84 2.60
C TRP A 68 -8.92 -13.70 2.11
N LEU A 69 -8.37 -12.73 1.37
CA LEU A 69 -9.15 -11.62 0.80
C LEU A 69 -10.24 -12.09 -0.17
N ALA A 70 -9.97 -13.11 -0.98
CA ALA A 70 -10.96 -13.68 -1.90
C ALA A 70 -12.15 -14.32 -1.15
N ARG A 71 -11.92 -14.81 0.07
CA ARG A 71 -12.97 -15.36 0.94
C ARG A 71 -13.67 -14.31 1.80
N TYR A 72 -13.00 -13.19 2.06
CA TYR A 72 -13.44 -12.14 2.99
C TYR A 72 -14.85 -11.56 2.70
N PRO A 73 -15.27 -11.30 1.43
CA PRO A 73 -16.64 -10.84 1.15
C PRO A 73 -17.74 -11.76 1.66
N ARG A 74 -17.48 -13.08 1.73
CA ARG A 74 -18.44 -14.05 2.30
C ARG A 74 -18.54 -13.95 3.82
N THR A 75 -17.52 -13.39 4.48
CA THR A 75 -17.39 -13.35 5.95
C THR A 75 -18.02 -12.09 6.55
N ILE A 76 -17.99 -10.96 5.84
CA ILE A 76 -18.47 -9.65 6.35
C ILE A 76 -19.67 -9.05 5.59
N GLY A 77 -20.20 -9.75 4.58
CA GLY A 77 -21.50 -9.44 3.96
C GLY A 77 -21.60 -8.07 3.25
N ARG A 78 -20.46 -7.40 2.98
CA ARG A 78 -20.42 -6.05 2.41
C ARG A 78 -19.30 -5.92 1.39
N CYS A 79 -19.60 -6.33 0.16
CA CYS A 79 -18.95 -5.90 -1.06
C CYS A 79 -19.99 -6.14 -2.14
N ASP A 80 -20.62 -5.09 -2.67
CA ASP A 80 -21.69 -5.17 -3.69
C ASP A 80 -21.15 -5.79 -5.00
N GLY A 81 -20.96 -7.10 -5.02
CA GLY A 81 -20.36 -7.85 -6.12
C GLY A 81 -18.85 -7.65 -6.32
N ALA A 82 -18.20 -6.75 -5.58
CA ALA A 82 -16.77 -6.48 -5.74
C ALA A 82 -15.90 -7.60 -5.13
N VAL A 83 -15.18 -8.34 -5.98
CA VAL A 83 -14.14 -9.28 -5.52
C VAL A 83 -12.90 -8.50 -5.11
N LEU A 84 -12.55 -8.60 -3.82
CA LEU A 84 -11.30 -8.03 -3.29
C LEU A 84 -10.11 -8.83 -3.79
N GLN A 85 -9.15 -8.14 -4.40
CA GLN A 85 -7.92 -8.72 -4.92
C GLN A 85 -6.74 -7.85 -4.52
N THR A 86 -5.66 -8.45 -4.04
CA THR A 86 -4.44 -7.75 -3.59
C THR A 86 -3.87 -6.81 -4.66
N GLN A 87 -3.89 -7.23 -5.94
CA GLN A 87 -3.43 -6.40 -7.05
C GLN A 87 -4.32 -5.18 -7.30
N ARG A 88 -5.65 -5.31 -7.10
CA ARG A 88 -6.59 -4.20 -7.23
C ARG A 88 -6.44 -3.21 -6.08
N LEU A 89 -6.32 -3.71 -4.84
CA LEU A 89 -6.04 -2.87 -3.67
C LEU A 89 -4.73 -2.08 -3.83
N ARG A 90 -3.68 -2.73 -4.35
CA ARG A 90 -2.43 -2.04 -4.68
C ARG A 90 -2.60 -0.99 -5.78
N THR A 91 -3.45 -1.25 -6.76
CA THR A 91 -3.76 -0.29 -7.83
C THR A 91 -4.47 0.93 -7.27
N THR A 92 -5.49 0.75 -6.43
CA THR A 92 -6.17 1.84 -5.72
C THR A 92 -5.19 2.68 -4.92
N TRP A 93 -4.32 2.05 -4.13
CA TRP A 93 -3.29 2.76 -3.37
C TRP A 93 -2.33 3.59 -4.26
N LEU A 94 -1.95 3.08 -5.44
CA LEU A 94 -1.11 3.83 -6.38
C LEU A 94 -1.85 5.02 -6.99
N VAL A 95 -3.12 4.84 -7.38
CA VAL A 95 -3.98 5.89 -7.93
C VAL A 95 -4.20 7.00 -6.90
N ASP A 96 -4.47 6.64 -5.64
CA ASP A 96 -4.65 7.61 -4.55
C ASP A 96 -3.38 8.47 -4.34
N LEU A 97 -2.19 7.87 -4.43
CA LEU A 97 -0.93 8.61 -4.31
C LEU A 97 -0.67 9.53 -5.50
N LEU A 98 -1.03 9.10 -6.71
CA LEU A 98 -0.90 9.91 -7.93
C LEU A 98 -1.85 11.10 -7.91
N ASN A 99 -3.13 10.88 -7.56
CA ASN A 99 -4.13 11.94 -7.41
C ASN A 99 -3.77 12.92 -6.28
N ALA A 100 -3.08 12.46 -5.23
CA ALA A 100 -2.56 13.32 -4.16
C ALA A 100 -1.30 14.13 -4.56
N GLY A 101 -0.85 14.06 -5.81
CA GLY A 101 0.29 14.83 -6.30
C GLY A 101 1.64 14.42 -5.67
N ILE A 102 1.74 13.20 -5.10
CA ILE A 102 2.98 12.76 -4.46
C ILE A 102 4.09 12.64 -5.53
N PRO A 103 5.32 13.13 -5.27
CA PRO A 103 6.39 13.09 -6.26
C PRO A 103 6.63 11.68 -6.80
N LEU A 104 6.73 11.54 -8.13
CA LEU A 104 6.79 10.23 -8.80
C LEU A 104 7.95 9.35 -8.29
N LYS A 105 9.12 9.94 -7.99
CA LYS A 105 10.26 9.20 -7.42
C LYS A 105 9.95 8.61 -6.05
N VAL A 106 9.13 9.29 -5.24
CA VAL A 106 8.67 8.80 -3.92
C VAL A 106 7.72 7.62 -4.12
N ILE A 107 6.75 7.73 -5.04
CA ILE A 107 5.82 6.64 -5.38
C ILE A 107 6.58 5.41 -5.89
N LEU A 108 7.53 5.58 -6.82
CA LEU A 108 8.32 4.46 -7.36
C LEU A 108 9.10 3.74 -6.26
N LYS A 109 9.77 4.49 -5.38
CA LYS A 109 10.54 3.93 -4.25
C LYS A 109 9.64 3.15 -3.28
N ALA A 110 8.52 3.73 -2.86
CA ALA A 110 7.59 3.10 -1.91
C ALA A 110 6.89 1.87 -2.52
N SER A 111 6.52 1.97 -3.80
CA SER A 111 5.81 0.89 -4.49
C SER A 111 6.73 -0.27 -4.89
N GLY A 112 8.03 -0.02 -5.09
CA GLY A 112 8.96 -1.01 -5.65
C GLY A 112 8.84 -1.17 -7.18
N LEU A 113 8.23 -0.21 -7.85
CA LEU A 113 8.22 -0.11 -9.32
C LEU A 113 9.54 0.50 -9.79
N GLY A 114 10.14 -0.09 -10.83
CA GLY A 114 11.46 0.31 -11.31
C GLY A 114 11.46 1.44 -12.34
N THR A 115 10.33 1.69 -13.01
CA THR A 115 10.24 2.64 -14.12
C THR A 115 8.94 3.42 -14.10
N LEU A 116 8.97 4.64 -14.64
CA LEU A 116 7.77 5.45 -14.87
C LEU A 116 6.81 4.79 -15.86
N HIS A 117 7.33 4.03 -16.84
CA HIS A 117 6.49 3.26 -17.76
C HIS A 117 5.55 2.29 -17.01
N SER A 118 5.95 1.78 -15.84
CA SER A 118 5.08 0.92 -15.03
C SER A 118 3.84 1.65 -14.47
N LEU A 119 3.85 2.98 -14.45
CA LEU A 119 2.76 3.82 -13.95
C LEU A 119 1.76 4.23 -15.04
N SER A 120 2.12 4.16 -16.33
CA SER A 120 1.29 4.67 -17.43
C SER A 120 -0.10 4.03 -17.48
N ARG A 121 -0.18 2.73 -17.17
CA ARG A 121 -1.43 1.96 -17.11
C ARG A 121 -2.44 2.46 -16.06
N TYR A 122 -2.02 3.32 -15.13
CA TYR A 122 -2.91 3.87 -14.10
C TYR A 122 -3.44 5.26 -14.44
N LEU A 123 -2.92 5.91 -15.50
CA LEU A 123 -3.33 7.27 -15.88
C LEU A 123 -4.84 7.35 -16.18
N VAL A 124 -5.41 6.27 -16.74
CA VAL A 124 -6.85 6.16 -17.03
C VAL A 124 -7.75 6.19 -15.79
N PHE A 125 -7.18 6.03 -14.59
CA PHE A 125 -7.92 6.08 -13.32
C PHE A 125 -7.70 7.37 -12.53
N LEU A 126 -6.91 8.31 -13.07
CA LEU A 126 -6.69 9.59 -12.41
C LEU A 126 -7.89 10.50 -12.58
N HIS A 127 -8.06 11.43 -11.64
CA HIS A 127 -9.10 12.43 -11.76
C HIS A 127 -8.74 13.44 -12.86
N ASP A 128 -9.74 13.86 -13.62
CA ASP A 128 -9.58 15.01 -14.51
C ASP A 128 -9.34 16.27 -13.68
N VAL A 129 -8.41 17.10 -14.15
CA VAL A 129 -8.11 18.40 -13.53
C VAL A 129 -8.91 19.46 -14.29
N PRO A 130 -9.74 20.27 -13.62
CA PRO A 130 -10.46 21.37 -14.26
C PRO A 130 -9.50 22.33 -14.98
N GLU A 131 -9.92 22.87 -16.12
CA GLU A 131 -9.06 23.73 -16.97
C GLU A 131 -8.46 24.91 -16.20
N ALA A 132 -9.23 25.53 -15.29
CA ALA A 132 -8.75 26.62 -14.45
C ALA A 132 -7.59 26.18 -13.53
N GLU A 133 -7.74 25.04 -12.85
CA GLU A 133 -6.71 24.48 -11.98
C GLU A 133 -5.47 24.05 -12.80
N ALA A 134 -5.68 23.42 -13.96
CA ALA A 134 -4.59 23.04 -14.86
C ALA A 134 -3.80 24.27 -15.34
N SER A 135 -4.49 25.37 -15.65
CA SER A 135 -3.87 26.63 -16.06
C SER A 135 -3.01 27.23 -14.95
N ASP A 136 -3.50 27.22 -13.70
CA ASP A 136 -2.74 27.71 -12.55
C ASP A 136 -1.50 26.85 -12.27
N LEU A 137 -1.64 25.52 -12.33
CA LEU A 137 -0.52 24.59 -12.17
C LEU A 137 0.56 24.78 -13.24
N LEU A 138 0.15 24.94 -14.51
CA LEU A 138 1.07 25.14 -15.64
C LEU A 138 1.76 26.50 -15.60
N ARG A 139 1.06 27.54 -15.14
CA ARG A 139 1.63 28.89 -14.98
C ARG A 139 2.69 28.92 -13.88
N GLY A 140 2.54 28.07 -12.86
CA GLY A 140 3.42 28.03 -11.69
C GLY A 140 3.16 29.17 -10.69
N ALA A 141 3.83 29.10 -9.54
CA ALA A 141 3.75 30.16 -8.54
C ALA A 141 4.55 31.40 -8.99
N ALA A 142 4.05 32.60 -8.67
CA ALA A 142 4.87 33.81 -8.75
C ALA A 142 6.00 33.69 -7.72
N ALA A 143 7.24 33.88 -8.18
CA ALA A 143 8.43 33.83 -7.34
C ALA A 143 8.50 34.99 -6.35
#